data_AF-A0A1I4TS00-F1
#
_entry.id   AF-A0A1I4TS00-F1
#
_cell.length_a   1.000
_cell.length_b   1.000
_cell.length_c   1.000
_cell.angle_alpha   90.00
_cell.angle_beta   90.00
_cell.angle_gamma   90.00
#
_symmetry.space_group_name_H-M   'P 1'
#
loop_
_entity.id
_entity.type
_entity.pdbx_description
1 polymer ?
#
loop_
_entity_poly.entity_id
_entity_poly.type
_entity_poly.pdbx_seq_one_letter_code
_entity_poly.pdbx_strand_id
1 'polypeptide(L)'
;MNSNIIKLSKIAQKEERNIIGLMSGTSLDGLDVAYCKITGEGIHSKVKLVHFETIPYDTETKNEIRKVFAKKKIDFQQLTLLNEWIGVLHGNMVNQCLNQWNLSSNDVDLIASHGQTVLHAPKSLHQQEKFPNATLQIGDGDHIAVLTQCITISDFRQKHLALGGEGAPLAVYGDYFLFSTDLENRILLNIGGISNFTFLPKSGDFQDVFVSDTGTGNTLMDAYTRLHFPDLAFDVDSKIAQSGSVSSDLLCSLKNHDFFKAPFPKSTGPELFSMEYLNRSMQESNTTTLGVADVLATLTRFTAETIAEAIIEISATKLCTSNNLSIYVSGGGMHNPLLMDNLRQLLDFSIQSTLDLGIDGDAKEAILFALLANETVVGTSYINANTVTQNTPYASMGKISFPL
;
A
#
# COMPACT_ATOMS: atom_id res chain seq x y z
N MET A 1 -37.41 -11.06 -12.27
CA MET A 1 -35.97 -11.07 -11.90
C MET A 1 -35.77 -9.94 -10.90
N ASN A 2 -35.01 -10.15 -9.82
CA ASN A 2 -34.77 -9.16 -8.78
C ASN A 2 -34.23 -7.84 -9.40
N SER A 3 -34.79 -6.69 -9.04
CA SER A 3 -34.44 -5.37 -9.60
C SER A 3 -32.97 -5.03 -9.39
N ASN A 4 -32.40 -5.39 -8.24
CA ASN A 4 -30.99 -5.16 -7.92
C ASN A 4 -30.06 -6.02 -8.78
N ILE A 5 -30.45 -7.25 -9.12
CA ILE A 5 -29.70 -8.11 -10.07
C ILE A 5 -29.70 -7.49 -11.47
N ILE A 6 -30.84 -6.94 -11.91
CA ILE A 6 -30.93 -6.23 -13.19
C ILE A 6 -30.06 -4.97 -13.16
N LYS A 7 -30.09 -4.19 -12.07
CA LYS A 7 -29.26 -2.99 -11.90
C LYS A 7 -27.77 -3.33 -11.94
N LEU A 8 -27.35 -4.35 -11.20
CA LEU A 8 -25.97 -4.85 -11.19
C LEU A 8 -25.51 -5.29 -12.60
N SER A 9 -26.35 -6.05 -13.31
CA SER A 9 -26.04 -6.47 -14.68
C SER A 9 -25.93 -5.28 -15.64
N LYS A 10 -26.73 -4.23 -15.47
CA LYS A 10 -26.62 -3.00 -16.28
C LYS A 10 -25.34 -2.23 -15.96
N ILE A 11 -24.96 -2.14 -14.68
CA ILE A 11 -23.70 -1.51 -14.24
C ILE A 11 -22.49 -2.23 -14.87
N ALA A 12 -22.47 -3.56 -14.86
CA ALA A 12 -21.41 -4.37 -15.46
C ALA A 12 -21.27 -4.18 -16.99
N GLN A 13 -22.30 -3.67 -17.66
CA GLN A 13 -22.32 -3.42 -19.11
C GLN A 13 -21.96 -1.97 -19.47
N LYS A 14 -21.77 -1.07 -18.49
CA LYS A 14 -21.38 0.32 -18.76
C LYS A 14 -19.93 0.41 -19.21
N GLU A 15 -19.65 1.29 -20.16
CA GLU A 15 -18.28 1.64 -20.57
C GLU A 15 -17.52 2.38 -19.45
N GLU A 16 -18.22 3.27 -18.74
CA GLU A 16 -17.73 4.02 -17.57
C GLU A 16 -18.64 3.77 -16.38
N ARG A 17 -18.07 3.48 -15.22
CA ARG A 17 -18.81 3.31 -13.95
C ARG A 17 -18.35 4.31 -12.92
N ASN A 18 -19.31 4.85 -12.18
CA ASN A 18 -19.06 5.77 -11.08
C ASN A 18 -18.98 4.98 -9.77
N ILE A 19 -17.79 4.87 -9.19
CA ILE A 19 -17.54 4.03 -8.02
C ILE A 19 -16.98 4.87 -6.88
N ILE A 20 -17.59 4.77 -5.70
CA ILE A 20 -17.03 5.31 -4.46
C ILE A 20 -16.17 4.23 -3.81
N GLY A 21 -14.90 4.53 -3.58
CA GLY A 21 -14.02 3.70 -2.75
C GLY A 21 -13.94 4.24 -1.33
N LEU A 22 -14.01 3.35 -0.34
CA LEU A 22 -13.91 3.66 1.08
C LEU A 22 -12.73 2.91 1.71
N MET A 23 -11.83 3.65 2.35
CA MET A 23 -10.73 3.09 3.13
C MET A 23 -10.70 3.69 4.53
N SER A 24 -10.60 2.81 5.53
CA SER A 24 -10.34 3.18 6.92
C SER A 24 -9.13 2.39 7.41
N GLY A 25 -8.00 3.09 7.50
CA GLY A 25 -6.73 2.52 7.90
C GLY A 25 -6.67 2.10 9.37
N THR A 26 -5.57 1.45 9.75
CA THR A 26 -5.32 1.04 11.14
C THR A 26 -4.89 2.20 12.05
N SER A 27 -4.57 3.37 11.48
CA SER A 27 -4.28 4.59 12.24
C SER A 27 -5.52 5.18 12.91
N LEU A 28 -6.73 4.79 12.45
CA LEU A 28 -8.01 5.31 12.92
C LEU A 28 -8.12 6.84 12.77
N ASP A 29 -7.53 7.39 11.71
CA ASP A 29 -7.55 8.83 11.47
C ASP A 29 -8.91 9.30 10.95
N GLY A 30 -9.55 8.48 10.12
CA GLY A 30 -10.85 8.77 9.54
C GLY A 30 -11.26 7.76 8.48
N LEU A 31 -12.22 8.17 7.65
CA LEU A 31 -12.67 7.46 6.46
C LEU A 31 -12.27 8.25 5.22
N ASP A 32 -11.44 7.65 4.37
CA ASP A 32 -11.12 8.15 3.05
C ASP A 32 -12.24 7.76 2.08
N VAL A 33 -12.77 8.75 1.35
CA VAL A 33 -13.88 8.59 0.41
C VAL A 33 -13.46 9.12 -0.96
N ALA A 34 -13.26 8.21 -1.93
CA ALA A 34 -12.85 8.56 -3.29
C ALA A 34 -13.96 8.28 -4.30
N TYR A 35 -14.55 9.32 -4.90
CA TYR A 35 -15.49 9.19 -6.01
C TYR A 35 -14.71 9.13 -7.33
N CYS A 36 -14.74 7.97 -7.96
CA CYS A 36 -13.96 7.64 -9.14
C CYS A 36 -14.85 7.37 -10.36
N LYS A 37 -14.40 7.82 -11.53
CA LYS A 37 -14.88 7.33 -12.82
C LYS A 37 -13.88 6.31 -13.33
N ILE A 38 -14.35 5.08 -13.57
CA ILE A 38 -13.50 3.97 -13.98
C ILE A 38 -14.02 3.40 -15.30
N THR A 39 -13.11 3.25 -16.27
CA THR A 39 -13.36 2.59 -17.56
C THR A 39 -12.42 1.39 -17.71
N GLY A 40 -12.80 0.42 -18.55
CA GLY A 40 -11.99 -0.79 -18.76
C GLY A 40 -11.98 -1.75 -17.55
N GLU A 41 -11.03 -2.67 -17.59
CA GLU A 41 -10.83 -3.74 -16.61
C GLU A 41 -9.35 -4.18 -16.59
N GLY A 42 -8.94 -4.85 -15.52
CA GLY A 42 -7.57 -5.35 -15.37
C GLY A 42 -6.51 -4.25 -15.54
N ILE A 43 -5.43 -4.57 -16.26
CA ILE A 43 -4.33 -3.62 -16.55
C ILE A 43 -4.73 -2.52 -17.56
N HIS A 44 -5.93 -2.61 -18.13
CA HIS A 44 -6.48 -1.59 -19.03
C HIS A 44 -7.46 -0.65 -18.31
N SER A 45 -7.66 -0.85 -17.00
CA SER A 45 -8.44 0.03 -16.16
C SER A 45 -7.88 1.45 -16.18
N LYS A 46 -8.72 2.43 -16.48
CA LYS A 46 -8.37 3.85 -16.37
C LYS A 46 -9.24 4.48 -15.31
N VAL A 47 -8.58 5.09 -14.32
CA VAL A 47 -9.24 5.76 -13.20
C VAL A 47 -9.09 7.26 -13.34
N LYS A 48 -10.21 7.97 -13.18
CA LYS A 48 -10.24 9.41 -12.93
C LYS A 48 -10.82 9.65 -11.54
N LEU A 49 -9.99 10.16 -10.63
CA LEU A 49 -10.46 10.69 -9.36
C LEU A 49 -11.24 11.99 -9.61
N VAL A 50 -12.50 12.04 -9.21
CA VAL A 50 -13.37 13.22 -9.41
C VAL A 50 -13.52 14.00 -8.11
N HIS A 51 -13.73 13.29 -6.99
CA HIS A 51 -13.74 13.88 -5.66
C HIS A 51 -13.02 12.98 -4.66
N PHE A 52 -12.41 13.60 -3.66
CA PHE A 52 -11.75 12.92 -2.55
C PHE A 52 -11.95 13.73 -1.27
N GLU A 53 -12.28 13.04 -0.18
CA GLU A 53 -12.37 13.63 1.16
C GLU A 53 -11.89 12.61 2.18
N THR A 54 -11.17 13.08 3.21
CA THR A 54 -10.88 12.29 4.42
C THR A 54 -11.73 12.84 5.56
N ILE A 55 -12.74 12.08 5.99
CA ILE A 55 -13.60 12.48 7.10
C ILE A 55 -13.00 11.96 8.41
N PRO A 56 -12.54 12.83 9.33
CA PRO A 56 -11.88 12.39 10.54
C PRO A 56 -12.84 11.68 11.49
N TYR A 57 -12.36 10.63 12.14
CA TYR A 57 -13.08 10.06 13.28
C TYR A 57 -12.92 10.96 14.50
N ASP A 58 -14.02 11.19 15.21
CA ASP A 58 -13.96 11.86 16.50
C ASP A 58 -13.34 10.96 17.59
N THR A 59 -13.04 11.56 18.73
CA THR A 59 -12.40 10.85 19.85
C THR A 59 -13.24 9.68 20.34
N GLU A 60 -14.56 9.80 20.35
CA GLU A 60 -15.48 8.75 20.78
C GLU A 60 -15.40 7.54 19.85
N THR A 61 -15.51 7.77 18.54
CA THR A 61 -15.37 6.76 17.48
C THR A 61 -14.05 6.00 17.60
N LYS A 62 -12.93 6.73 17.72
CA LYS A 62 -11.61 6.11 17.88
C LYS A 62 -11.57 5.25 19.14
N ASN A 63 -12.16 5.70 20.24
CA ASN A 63 -12.19 4.96 21.50
C ASN A 63 -13.04 3.68 21.40
N GLU A 64 -14.21 3.73 20.75
CA GLU A 64 -15.03 2.55 20.52
C GLU A 64 -14.32 1.50 19.65
N ILE A 65 -13.66 1.92 18.55
CA ILE A 65 -12.89 1.00 17.70
C ILE A 65 -11.73 0.38 18.47
N ARG A 66 -11.01 1.17 19.28
CA ARG A 66 -9.90 0.69 20.12
C ARG A 66 -10.32 -0.33 21.17
N LYS A 67 -11.62 -0.46 21.49
CA LYS A 67 -12.08 -1.53 22.40
C LYS A 67 -11.83 -2.91 21.80
N VAL A 68 -11.95 -3.05 20.47
CA VAL A 68 -11.82 -4.35 19.79
C VAL A 68 -10.56 -4.49 18.93
N PHE A 69 -9.99 -3.38 18.46
CA PHE A 69 -8.87 -3.36 17.53
C PHE A 69 -7.62 -4.07 18.06
N ALA A 70 -7.08 -5.00 17.26
CA ALA A 70 -5.83 -5.73 17.48
C ALA A 70 -5.72 -6.45 18.84
N LYS A 71 -6.85 -6.88 19.42
CA LYS A 71 -6.90 -7.57 20.72
C LYS A 71 -7.33 -9.03 20.57
N LYS A 72 -6.65 -9.92 21.31
CA LYS A 72 -7.01 -11.35 21.41
C LYS A 72 -8.27 -11.59 22.25
N LYS A 73 -8.56 -10.71 23.21
CA LYS A 73 -9.72 -10.78 24.09
C LYS A 73 -10.47 -9.45 24.01
N ILE A 74 -11.73 -9.54 23.67
CA ILE A 74 -12.64 -8.41 23.51
C ILE A 74 -13.99 -8.79 24.10
N ASP A 75 -14.82 -7.78 24.38
CA ASP A 75 -16.23 -8.03 24.63
C ASP A 75 -16.92 -8.42 23.30
N PHE A 76 -17.52 -9.61 23.26
CA PHE A 76 -18.11 -10.16 22.04
C PHE A 76 -19.35 -9.36 21.60
N GLN A 77 -20.14 -8.87 22.56
CA GLN A 77 -21.29 -8.03 22.28
C GLN A 77 -20.84 -6.70 21.67
N GLN A 78 -19.79 -6.08 22.19
CA GLN A 78 -19.19 -4.86 21.65
C GLN A 78 -18.76 -5.04 20.19
N LEU A 79 -18.10 -6.15 19.83
CA LEU A 79 -17.74 -6.40 18.43
C LEU A 79 -18.98 -6.46 17.52
N THR A 80 -20.03 -7.13 17.99
CA THR A 80 -21.29 -7.29 17.24
C THR A 80 -21.96 -5.93 17.01
N LEU A 81 -22.07 -5.12 18.07
CA LEU A 81 -22.65 -3.78 17.99
C LEU A 81 -21.82 -2.85 17.09
N LEU A 82 -20.49 -2.95 17.17
CA LEU A 82 -19.60 -2.08 16.41
C LEU A 82 -19.66 -2.36 14.90
N ASN A 83 -19.97 -3.59 14.48
CA ASN A 83 -20.07 -3.93 13.05
C ASN A 83 -21.19 -3.16 12.34
N GLU A 84 -22.38 -3.17 12.93
CA GLU A 84 -23.51 -2.36 12.46
C GLU A 84 -23.20 -0.86 12.60
N TRP A 85 -22.73 -0.44 13.78
CA TRP A 85 -22.49 0.98 14.05
C TRP A 85 -21.48 1.60 13.08
N ILE A 86 -20.39 0.91 12.73
CA ILE A 86 -19.43 1.37 11.71
C ILE A 86 -20.08 1.41 10.32
N GLY A 87 -20.90 0.42 9.96
CA GLY A 87 -21.63 0.43 8.69
C GLY A 87 -22.57 1.64 8.57
N VAL A 88 -23.27 1.97 9.66
CA VAL A 88 -24.12 3.15 9.76
C VAL A 88 -23.30 4.44 9.67
N LEU A 89 -22.21 4.52 10.42
CA LEU A 89 -21.30 5.67 10.42
C LEU A 89 -20.75 5.93 9.01
N HIS A 90 -20.22 4.90 8.34
CA HIS A 90 -19.67 5.01 6.99
C HIS A 90 -20.74 5.37 5.97
N GLY A 91 -21.94 4.79 6.06
CA GLY A 91 -23.07 5.16 5.19
C GLY A 91 -23.46 6.64 5.33
N ASN A 92 -23.48 7.16 6.56
CA ASN A 92 -23.74 8.59 6.82
C ASN A 92 -22.62 9.49 6.29
N MET A 93 -21.35 9.09 6.46
CA MET A 93 -20.20 9.81 5.90
C MET A 93 -20.23 9.86 4.37
N VAL A 94 -20.63 8.77 3.70
CA VAL A 94 -20.84 8.77 2.24
C VAL A 94 -21.95 9.75 1.83
N ASN A 95 -23.10 9.72 2.51
CA ASN A 95 -24.19 10.65 2.22
C ASN A 95 -23.78 12.12 2.47
N GLN A 96 -22.94 12.39 3.47
CA GLN A 96 -22.35 13.71 3.70
C GLN A 96 -21.50 14.14 2.51
N CYS A 97 -20.59 13.28 2.03
CA CYS A 97 -19.77 13.54 0.85
C CYS A 97 -20.64 13.79 -0.40
N LEU A 98 -21.65 12.95 -0.66
CA LEU A 98 -22.56 13.13 -1.79
C LEU A 98 -23.25 14.50 -1.76
N ASN A 99 -23.77 14.90 -0.59
CA ASN A 99 -24.37 16.22 -0.42
C ASN A 99 -23.36 17.35 -0.67
N GLN A 100 -22.14 17.24 -0.14
CA GLN A 100 -21.06 18.22 -0.35
C GLN A 100 -20.66 18.35 -1.82
N TRP A 101 -20.65 17.23 -2.55
CA TRP A 101 -20.32 17.17 -3.97
C TRP A 101 -21.51 17.49 -4.90
N ASN A 102 -22.69 17.79 -4.34
CA ASN A 102 -23.95 17.97 -5.08
C ASN A 102 -24.31 16.77 -5.96
N LEU A 103 -24.03 15.56 -5.47
CA LEU A 103 -24.35 14.29 -6.10
C LEU A 103 -25.48 13.59 -5.33
N SER A 104 -26.19 12.71 -6.03
CA SER A 104 -27.21 11.83 -5.47
C SER A 104 -26.79 10.37 -5.57
N SER A 105 -27.53 9.47 -4.92
CA SER A 105 -27.30 8.02 -5.05
C SER A 105 -27.49 7.50 -6.48
N ASN A 106 -28.19 8.23 -7.35
CA ASN A 106 -28.33 7.86 -8.77
C ASN A 106 -27.05 8.14 -9.58
N ASP A 107 -26.15 8.97 -9.06
CA ASP A 107 -24.86 9.30 -9.68
C ASP A 107 -23.77 8.29 -9.31
N VAL A 108 -24.08 7.33 -8.44
CA VAL A 108 -23.17 6.28 -7.95
C VAL A 108 -23.66 4.91 -8.42
N ASP A 109 -22.79 4.17 -9.09
CA ASP A 109 -23.08 2.80 -9.49
C ASP A 109 -22.81 1.81 -8.36
N LEU A 110 -21.63 1.94 -7.73
CA LEU A 110 -21.15 1.03 -6.70
C LEU A 110 -20.45 1.81 -5.58
N ILE A 111 -20.55 1.28 -4.36
CA ILE A 111 -19.68 1.62 -3.24
C ILE A 111 -18.78 0.44 -2.95
N ALA A 112 -17.51 0.68 -2.71
CA ALA A 112 -16.51 -0.31 -2.34
C ALA A 112 -16.03 -0.04 -0.92
N SER A 113 -16.47 -0.85 0.05
CA SER A 113 -16.09 -0.68 1.45
C SER A 113 -15.06 -1.71 1.89
N HIS A 114 -13.84 -1.25 2.20
CA HIS A 114 -12.91 -2.07 2.97
C HIS A 114 -13.45 -2.42 4.37
N GLY A 115 -14.19 -1.48 4.97
CA GLY A 115 -14.54 -1.49 6.37
C GLY A 115 -13.37 -1.07 7.28
N GLN A 116 -13.49 -1.39 8.57
CA GLN A 116 -12.47 -1.20 9.59
C GLN A 116 -11.87 -2.54 9.96
N THR A 117 -10.56 -2.72 9.80
CA THR A 117 -9.90 -3.95 10.28
C THR A 117 -9.95 -4.01 11.80
N VAL A 118 -10.45 -5.12 12.34
CA VAL A 118 -10.42 -5.45 13.78
C VAL A 118 -9.23 -6.34 14.09
N LEU A 119 -9.02 -7.38 13.30
CA LEU A 119 -7.93 -8.32 13.49
C LEU A 119 -7.43 -8.85 12.15
N HIS A 120 -6.12 -8.88 12.00
CA HIS A 120 -5.43 -9.61 10.95
C HIS A 120 -4.49 -10.60 11.65
N ALA A 121 -4.72 -11.88 11.40
CA ALA A 121 -4.08 -13.00 12.07
C ALA A 121 -3.65 -14.03 11.02
N PRO A 122 -2.55 -13.79 10.28
CA PRO A 122 -1.93 -14.81 9.45
C PRO A 122 -1.31 -15.92 10.30
N LYS A 123 -1.13 -17.10 9.72
CA LYS A 123 -0.62 -18.30 10.39
C LYS A 123 0.77 -18.08 11.01
N SER A 124 1.60 -17.31 10.32
CA SER A 124 2.93 -16.86 10.78
C SER A 124 2.88 -16.13 12.13
N LEU A 125 1.81 -15.38 12.40
CA LEU A 125 1.64 -14.60 13.63
C LEU A 125 0.87 -15.35 14.72
N HIS A 126 -0.22 -16.04 14.38
CA HIS A 126 -1.04 -16.70 15.42
C HIS A 126 -0.50 -18.09 15.82
N GLN A 127 0.31 -18.74 14.97
CA GLN A 127 1.03 -20.00 15.26
C GLN A 127 0.16 -21.14 15.82
N GLN A 128 -1.12 -21.18 15.43
CA GLN A 128 -2.05 -22.24 15.83
C GLN A 128 -2.30 -23.16 14.64
N GLU A 129 -1.64 -24.30 14.62
CA GLU A 129 -1.65 -25.24 13.47
C GLU A 129 -3.04 -25.64 12.97
N LYS A 130 -4.03 -25.67 13.87
CA LYS A 130 -5.41 -26.02 13.53
C LYS A 130 -6.09 -25.02 12.59
N PHE A 131 -5.69 -23.75 12.63
CA PHE A 131 -6.39 -22.66 11.92
C PHE A 131 -5.56 -22.13 10.74
N PRO A 132 -6.22 -21.81 9.61
CA PRO A 132 -5.57 -21.12 8.49
C PRO A 132 -5.41 -19.63 8.80
N ASN A 133 -4.88 -18.87 7.83
CA ASN A 133 -4.88 -17.41 7.88
C ASN A 133 -6.30 -16.87 8.15
N ALA A 134 -6.39 -15.83 8.97
CA ALA A 134 -7.66 -15.23 9.37
C ALA A 134 -7.59 -13.71 9.35
N THR A 135 -8.69 -13.06 8.99
CA THR A 135 -8.85 -11.62 9.12
C THR A 135 -10.32 -11.24 9.29
N LEU A 136 -10.56 -10.16 10.01
CA LEU A 136 -11.89 -9.61 10.24
C LEU A 136 -11.87 -8.10 10.01
N GLN A 137 -12.68 -7.68 9.05
CA GLN A 137 -13.09 -6.29 8.86
C GLN A 137 -14.54 -6.17 9.32
N ILE A 138 -14.86 -5.07 10.00
CA ILE A 138 -16.22 -4.71 10.40
C ILE A 138 -16.67 -3.46 9.66
N GLY A 139 -17.96 -3.18 9.66
CA GLY A 139 -18.58 -2.14 8.83
C GLY A 139 -19.48 -2.82 7.84
N ASP A 140 -20.69 -3.12 8.30
CA ASP A 140 -21.60 -3.99 7.56
C ASP A 140 -22.03 -3.39 6.21
N GLY A 141 -21.89 -4.19 5.15
CA GLY A 141 -22.17 -3.77 3.78
C GLY A 141 -23.66 -3.50 3.52
N ASP A 142 -24.56 -4.23 4.18
CA ASP A 142 -26.01 -4.03 4.02
C ASP A 142 -26.44 -2.71 4.65
N HIS A 143 -25.88 -2.34 5.81
CA HIS A 143 -26.15 -1.03 6.42
C HIS A 143 -25.70 0.12 5.52
N ILE A 144 -24.51 0.02 4.91
CA ILE A 144 -24.04 1.03 3.94
C ILE A 144 -24.97 1.06 2.72
N ALA A 145 -25.32 -0.09 2.15
CA ALA A 145 -26.18 -0.18 0.96
C ALA A 145 -27.58 0.41 1.21
N VAL A 146 -28.19 0.10 2.34
CA VAL A 146 -29.52 0.62 2.72
C VAL A 146 -29.46 2.12 2.99
N LEU A 147 -28.45 2.64 3.69
CA LEU A 147 -28.38 4.07 4.00
C LEU A 147 -28.08 4.94 2.78
N THR A 148 -27.25 4.44 1.86
CA THR A 148 -26.81 5.18 0.67
C THR A 148 -27.69 4.91 -0.55
N GLN A 149 -28.57 3.91 -0.50
CA GLN A 149 -29.37 3.43 -1.64
C GLN A 149 -28.50 2.99 -2.85
N CYS A 150 -27.25 2.63 -2.58
CA CYS A 150 -26.27 2.18 -3.57
C CYS A 150 -25.98 0.69 -3.38
N ILE A 151 -25.57 0.02 -4.46
CA ILE A 151 -25.05 -1.35 -4.34
C ILE A 151 -23.66 -1.24 -3.70
N THR A 152 -23.45 -1.97 -2.59
CA THR A 152 -22.18 -1.94 -1.86
C THR A 152 -21.45 -3.26 -2.02
N ILE A 153 -20.16 -3.20 -2.32
CA ILE A 153 -19.24 -4.32 -2.36
C ILE A 153 -18.31 -4.18 -1.15
N SER A 154 -18.25 -5.19 -0.29
CA SER A 154 -17.43 -5.16 0.92
C SER A 154 -16.64 -6.46 1.13
N ASP A 155 -15.82 -6.51 2.18
CA ASP A 155 -15.17 -7.77 2.64
C ASP A 155 -14.19 -8.39 1.62
N PHE A 156 -13.42 -7.51 0.96
CA PHE A 156 -12.49 -7.86 -0.12
C PHE A 156 -11.43 -8.90 0.28
N ARG A 157 -10.97 -8.88 1.54
CA ARG A 157 -9.87 -9.74 2.00
C ARG A 157 -10.25 -11.22 2.06
N GLN A 158 -11.51 -11.57 2.29
CA GLN A 158 -11.91 -12.98 2.50
C GLN A 158 -11.67 -13.86 1.27
N LYS A 159 -11.78 -13.29 0.07
CA LYS A 159 -11.53 -14.05 -1.15
C LYS A 159 -10.06 -14.47 -1.24
N HIS A 160 -9.14 -13.61 -0.82
CA HIS A 160 -7.72 -13.92 -0.78
C HIS A 160 -7.41 -15.02 0.26
N LEU A 161 -8.07 -15.01 1.42
CA LEU A 161 -7.97 -16.09 2.41
C LEU A 161 -8.52 -17.41 1.89
N ALA A 162 -9.66 -17.38 1.20
CA ALA A 162 -10.29 -18.58 0.63
C ALA A 162 -9.38 -19.29 -0.39
N LEU A 163 -8.42 -18.58 -0.98
CA LEU A 163 -7.41 -19.11 -1.90
C LEU A 163 -6.09 -19.49 -1.21
N GLY A 164 -5.99 -19.39 0.12
CA GLY A 164 -4.81 -19.73 0.92
C GLY A 164 -3.90 -18.54 1.27
N GLY A 165 -4.18 -17.35 0.71
CA GLY A 165 -3.43 -16.13 1.01
C GLY A 165 -3.68 -15.57 2.41
N GLU A 166 -2.95 -14.53 2.78
CA GLU A 166 -3.05 -13.93 4.12
C GLU A 166 -4.17 -12.87 4.23
N GLY A 167 -4.69 -12.37 3.11
CA GLY A 167 -5.64 -11.25 3.07
C GLY A 167 -4.99 -9.87 2.97
N ALA A 168 -3.66 -9.81 2.88
CA ALA A 168 -2.87 -8.60 2.78
C ALA A 168 -1.50 -8.90 2.12
N PRO A 169 -0.78 -7.87 1.64
CA PRO A 169 -1.29 -6.53 1.34
C PRO A 169 -2.19 -6.56 0.11
N LEU A 170 -3.32 -5.84 0.13
CA LEU A 170 -4.14 -5.67 -1.09
C LEU A 170 -3.66 -4.53 -1.99
N ALA A 171 -2.77 -3.68 -1.48
CA ALA A 171 -2.20 -2.54 -2.22
C ALA A 171 -1.52 -2.97 -3.52
N VAL A 172 -0.89 -4.15 -3.55
CA VAL A 172 -0.25 -4.71 -4.75
C VAL A 172 -1.21 -4.89 -5.93
N TYR A 173 -2.49 -5.19 -5.65
CA TYR A 173 -3.51 -5.29 -6.71
C TYR A 173 -3.83 -3.92 -7.30
N GLY A 174 -3.87 -2.89 -6.46
CA GLY A 174 -4.08 -1.51 -6.88
C GLY A 174 -2.91 -1.01 -7.70
N ASP A 175 -1.69 -1.27 -7.22
CA ASP A 175 -0.47 -0.96 -7.97
C ASP A 175 -0.47 -1.63 -9.34
N TYR A 176 -0.82 -2.91 -9.38
CA TYR A 176 -0.90 -3.68 -10.62
C TYR A 176 -1.96 -3.10 -11.58
N PHE A 177 -3.18 -2.85 -11.13
CA PHE A 177 -4.24 -2.33 -12.00
C PHE A 177 -4.03 -0.87 -12.43
N LEU A 178 -3.48 -0.03 -11.55
CA LEU A 178 -3.25 1.39 -11.85
C LEU A 178 -2.02 1.63 -12.71
N PHE A 179 -0.95 0.86 -12.45
CA PHE A 179 0.38 1.22 -12.93
C PHE A 179 1.02 0.17 -13.82
N SER A 180 0.44 -1.01 -14.05
CA SER A 180 0.97 -1.92 -15.07
C SER A 180 0.79 -1.34 -16.46
N THR A 181 1.74 -1.62 -17.35
CA THR A 181 1.68 -1.18 -18.74
C THR A 181 2.43 -2.19 -19.62
N ASP A 182 1.97 -2.34 -20.86
CA ASP A 182 2.62 -3.15 -21.89
C ASP A 182 3.77 -2.40 -22.60
N LEU A 183 4.18 -1.23 -22.11
CA LEU A 183 5.24 -0.39 -22.70
C LEU A 183 6.61 -0.58 -22.03
N GLU A 184 6.64 -0.69 -20.72
CA GLU A 184 7.86 -0.69 -19.89
C GLU A 184 7.69 -1.55 -18.64
N ASN A 185 8.80 -2.02 -18.07
CA ASN A 185 8.80 -2.50 -16.69
C ASN A 185 8.76 -1.29 -15.76
N ARG A 186 8.12 -1.43 -14.60
CA ARG A 186 8.07 -0.37 -13.59
C ARG A 186 8.50 -0.87 -12.23
N ILE A 187 9.21 -0.02 -11.50
CA ILE A 187 9.48 -0.18 -10.08
C ILE A 187 8.81 0.98 -9.36
N LEU A 188 7.83 0.67 -8.52
CA LEU A 188 7.21 1.65 -7.63
C LEU A 188 7.99 1.62 -6.31
N LEU A 189 8.97 2.52 -6.16
CA LEU A 189 9.87 2.58 -5.02
C LEU A 189 9.33 3.53 -3.95
N ASN A 190 9.00 3.03 -2.77
CA ASN A 190 8.67 3.86 -1.60
C ASN A 190 9.87 3.94 -0.66
N ILE A 191 10.35 5.16 -0.41
CA ILE A 191 11.46 5.45 0.51
C ILE A 191 10.87 6.02 1.81
N GLY A 192 10.36 5.11 2.66
CA GLY A 192 9.86 5.42 3.99
C GLY A 192 10.94 5.27 5.06
N GLY A 193 10.57 4.79 6.26
CA GLY A 193 11.57 4.36 7.24
C GLY A 193 12.38 3.16 6.75
N ILE A 194 11.70 2.21 6.13
CA ILE A 194 12.26 1.12 5.30
C ILE A 194 11.95 1.46 3.85
N SER A 195 12.91 1.14 2.97
CA SER A 195 12.73 1.27 1.53
C SER A 195 12.18 -0.04 0.97
N ASN A 196 11.10 0.06 0.19
CA ASN A 196 10.50 -1.09 -0.47
C ASN A 196 10.04 -0.74 -1.87
N PHE A 197 9.83 -1.76 -2.70
CA PHE A 197 9.30 -1.56 -4.03
C PHE A 197 8.27 -2.62 -4.42
N THR A 198 7.36 -2.23 -5.33
CA THR A 198 6.57 -3.15 -6.15
C THR A 198 7.19 -3.22 -7.54
N PHE A 199 7.56 -4.42 -8.02
CA PHE A 199 7.99 -4.63 -9.40
C PHE A 199 6.79 -5.00 -10.27
N LEU A 200 6.57 -4.23 -11.34
CA LEU A 200 5.51 -4.43 -12.31
C LEU A 200 6.15 -4.74 -13.68
N PRO A 201 6.07 -6.00 -14.13
CA PRO A 201 6.66 -6.40 -15.39
C PRO A 201 5.81 -5.91 -16.57
N LYS A 202 6.49 -5.56 -17.67
CA LYS A 202 5.85 -5.20 -18.94
C LYS A 202 4.95 -6.31 -19.49
N SER A 203 5.22 -7.57 -19.13
CA SER A 203 4.41 -8.72 -19.54
C SER A 203 2.95 -8.57 -19.10
N GLY A 204 2.70 -7.82 -18.02
CA GLY A 204 1.41 -7.79 -17.36
C GLY A 204 1.05 -9.11 -16.70
N ASP A 205 1.98 -10.06 -16.54
CA ASP A 205 1.72 -11.26 -15.73
C ASP A 205 1.93 -10.94 -14.26
N PHE A 206 0.87 -11.07 -13.48
CA PHE A 206 0.93 -10.82 -12.05
C PHE A 206 1.73 -11.87 -11.28
N GLN A 207 1.97 -13.06 -11.83
CA GLN A 207 2.86 -14.03 -11.19
C GLN A 207 4.30 -13.53 -11.12
N ASP A 208 4.66 -12.61 -12.02
CA ASP A 208 5.96 -11.95 -12.07
C ASP A 208 5.97 -10.64 -11.26
N VAL A 209 4.82 -10.22 -10.68
CA VAL A 209 4.71 -9.08 -9.76
C VAL A 209 5.12 -9.51 -8.37
N PHE A 210 5.99 -8.73 -7.73
CA PHE A 210 6.35 -8.97 -6.35
C PHE A 210 6.68 -7.65 -5.63
N VAL A 211 6.58 -7.72 -4.30
CA VAL A 211 6.95 -6.64 -3.40
C VAL A 211 8.13 -7.09 -2.57
N SER A 212 9.11 -6.22 -2.38
CA SER A 212 10.26 -6.51 -1.52
C SER A 212 10.84 -5.27 -0.89
N ASP A 213 11.48 -5.46 0.26
CA ASP A 213 12.29 -4.44 0.90
C ASP A 213 13.71 -4.44 0.31
N THR A 214 14.28 -3.26 0.13
CA THR A 214 15.69 -3.07 -0.27
C THR A 214 16.61 -2.85 0.93
N GLY A 215 16.05 -2.51 2.09
CA GLY A 215 16.79 -2.22 3.32
C GLY A 215 16.26 -0.98 4.03
N THR A 216 17.13 -0.29 4.78
CA THR A 216 16.74 0.96 5.44
C THR A 216 16.37 2.03 4.40
N GLY A 217 15.39 2.86 4.72
CA GLY A 217 15.12 4.13 4.05
C GLY A 217 15.66 5.26 4.91
N ASN A 218 14.76 5.96 5.59
CA ASN A 218 15.08 7.08 6.47
C ASN A 218 15.35 6.66 7.92
N THR A 219 14.91 5.47 8.37
CA THR A 219 14.92 5.10 9.81
C THR A 219 16.27 5.30 10.48
N LEU A 220 17.37 4.82 9.88
CA LEU A 220 18.71 4.97 10.46
C LEU A 220 19.19 6.42 10.45
N MET A 221 18.99 7.14 9.33
CA MET A 221 19.37 8.55 9.20
C MET A 221 18.63 9.41 10.23
N ASP A 222 17.33 9.19 10.39
CA ASP A 222 16.49 9.95 11.30
C ASP A 222 16.83 9.63 12.76
N ALA A 223 17.05 8.35 13.08
CA ALA A 223 17.46 7.94 14.42
C ALA A 223 18.81 8.55 14.82
N TYR A 224 19.77 8.53 13.90
CA TYR A 224 21.09 9.13 14.13
C TYR A 224 21.03 10.66 14.23
N THR A 225 20.20 11.30 13.40
CA THR A 225 19.97 12.75 13.49
C THR A 225 19.39 13.13 14.85
N ARG A 226 18.33 12.46 15.32
CA ARG A 226 17.72 12.71 16.63
C ARG A 226 18.68 12.49 17.80
N LEU A 227 19.57 11.52 17.67
CA LEU A 227 20.57 11.23 18.71
C LEU A 227 21.53 12.41 18.93
N HIS A 228 21.93 13.10 17.85
CA HIS A 228 22.91 14.19 17.90
C HIS A 228 22.28 15.59 17.91
N PHE A 229 21.05 15.72 17.39
CA PHE A 229 20.27 16.95 17.31
C PHE A 229 18.85 16.67 17.79
N PRO A 230 18.60 16.64 19.12
CA PRO A 230 17.30 16.26 19.68
C PRO A 230 16.10 17.12 19.22
N ASP A 231 16.37 18.35 18.76
CA ASP A 231 15.35 19.27 18.23
C ASP A 231 14.97 18.98 16.77
N LEU A 232 15.70 18.10 16.07
CA LEU A 232 15.46 17.72 14.68
C LEU A 232 14.89 16.30 14.60
N ALA A 233 13.75 16.16 13.93
CA ALA A 233 13.15 14.84 13.69
C ALA A 233 13.95 14.01 12.67
N PHE A 234 14.57 14.67 11.68
CA PHE A 234 15.37 14.11 10.59
C PHE A 234 16.30 15.20 10.00
N ASP A 235 17.24 14.83 9.11
CA ASP A 235 18.16 15.77 8.44
C ASP A 235 17.45 16.53 7.31
N VAL A 236 16.96 17.72 7.63
CA VAL A 236 16.16 18.55 6.71
C VAL A 236 16.98 18.94 5.48
N ASP A 237 16.45 18.62 4.29
CA ASP A 237 17.10 18.81 2.99
C ASP A 237 18.50 18.15 2.90
N SER A 238 18.79 17.13 3.72
CA SER A 238 20.11 16.48 3.83
C SER A 238 21.28 17.43 4.14
N LYS A 239 21.03 18.56 4.81
CA LYS A 239 22.04 19.62 5.04
C LYS A 239 23.23 19.13 5.82
N ILE A 240 23.02 18.28 6.82
CA ILE A 240 24.10 17.77 7.66
C ILE A 240 24.89 16.73 6.87
N ALA A 241 24.21 15.79 6.22
CA ALA A 241 24.82 14.76 5.39
C ALA A 241 25.65 15.35 4.23
N GLN A 242 25.18 16.43 3.58
CA GLN A 242 25.91 17.10 2.50
C GLN A 242 27.21 17.77 2.95
N SER A 243 27.34 18.09 4.23
CA SER A 243 28.58 18.64 4.79
C SER A 243 29.63 17.58 5.15
N GLY A 244 29.24 16.30 5.12
CA GLY A 244 30.08 15.17 5.46
C GLY A 244 30.74 14.51 4.24
N SER A 245 31.65 13.59 4.52
CA SER A 245 32.29 12.70 3.55
C SER A 245 31.89 11.26 3.80
N VAL A 246 31.57 10.52 2.73
CA VAL A 246 31.24 9.09 2.83
C VAL A 246 32.47 8.30 3.28
N SER A 247 32.32 7.50 4.33
CA SER A 247 33.33 6.53 4.77
C SER A 247 33.14 5.20 4.07
N SER A 248 34.10 4.81 3.21
CA SER A 248 34.06 3.52 2.50
C SER A 248 34.08 2.32 3.45
N ASP A 249 34.82 2.41 4.56
CA ASP A 249 34.94 1.31 5.54
C ASP A 249 33.61 1.06 6.26
N LEU A 250 32.95 2.14 6.73
CA LEU A 250 31.64 2.03 7.36
C LEU A 250 30.58 1.56 6.36
N LEU A 251 30.58 2.09 5.14
CA LEU A 251 29.66 1.66 4.08
C LEU A 251 29.80 0.17 3.77
N CYS A 252 31.03 -0.33 3.66
CA CYS A 252 31.31 -1.75 3.44
C CYS A 252 30.80 -2.62 4.59
N SER A 253 31.05 -2.22 5.84
CA SER A 253 30.52 -2.92 7.02
C SER A 253 28.99 -2.92 7.06
N LEU A 254 28.34 -1.77 6.77
CA LEU A 254 26.88 -1.65 6.73
C LEU A 254 26.24 -2.55 5.65
N LYS A 255 26.92 -2.80 4.53
CA LYS A 255 26.41 -3.69 3.47
C LYS A 255 26.72 -5.16 3.73
N ASN A 256 27.63 -5.48 4.66
CA ASN A 256 28.01 -6.85 4.97
C ASN A 256 27.02 -7.53 5.94
N HIS A 257 25.75 -7.61 5.53
CA HIS A 257 24.71 -8.31 6.27
C HIS A 257 24.00 -9.34 5.37
N ASP A 258 23.61 -10.48 5.93
CA ASP A 258 23.01 -11.57 5.14
C ASP A 258 21.65 -11.20 4.51
N PHE A 259 20.98 -10.18 5.05
CA PHE A 259 19.79 -9.59 4.43
C PHE A 259 20.04 -9.16 2.98
N PHE A 260 21.19 -8.53 2.69
CA PHE A 260 21.50 -8.05 1.33
C PHE A 260 21.86 -9.19 0.37
N LYS A 261 22.28 -10.35 0.90
CA LYS A 261 22.59 -11.55 0.11
C LYS A 261 21.37 -12.44 -0.14
N ALA A 262 20.29 -12.25 0.62
CA ALA A 262 19.07 -13.04 0.46
C ALA A 262 18.35 -12.70 -0.85
N PRO A 263 17.77 -13.69 -1.55
CA PRO A 263 17.03 -13.45 -2.79
C PRO A 263 15.72 -12.69 -2.54
N PHE A 264 15.17 -12.09 -3.58
CA PHE A 264 13.81 -11.55 -3.57
C PHE A 264 12.74 -12.65 -3.66
N PRO A 265 11.53 -12.42 -3.10
CA PRO A 265 11.15 -11.30 -2.24
C PRO A 265 11.67 -11.48 -0.79
N LYS A 266 11.98 -10.37 -0.12
CA LYS A 266 12.42 -10.34 1.28
C LYS A 266 11.84 -9.12 2.00
N SER A 267 11.67 -9.24 3.32
CA SER A 267 11.17 -8.15 4.16
C SER A 267 12.04 -7.92 5.39
N THR A 268 11.94 -6.72 5.96
CA THR A 268 12.72 -6.24 7.09
C THR A 268 12.01 -5.08 7.79
N GLY A 269 12.63 -4.57 8.84
CA GLY A 269 12.07 -3.50 9.65
C GLY A 269 13.11 -2.78 10.50
N PRO A 270 12.67 -1.77 11.29
CA PRO A 270 13.51 -1.06 12.24
C PRO A 270 14.18 -1.97 13.28
N GLU A 271 13.65 -3.18 13.51
CA GLU A 271 14.25 -4.19 14.37
C GLU A 271 15.62 -4.67 13.87
N LEU A 272 15.85 -4.68 12.56
CA LEU A 272 17.17 -4.96 11.99
C LEU A 272 17.98 -3.68 11.84
N PHE A 273 17.42 -2.68 11.15
CA PHE A 273 18.12 -1.43 10.86
C PHE A 273 17.98 -0.42 12.01
N SER A 274 18.64 -0.75 13.12
CA SER A 274 18.59 -0.01 14.38
C SER A 274 19.90 0.72 14.71
N MET A 275 19.87 1.55 15.75
CA MET A 275 21.11 2.16 16.28
C MET A 275 22.13 1.11 16.75
N GLU A 276 21.69 -0.06 17.20
CA GLU A 276 22.58 -1.17 17.55
C GLU A 276 23.30 -1.71 16.31
N TYR A 277 22.58 -1.87 15.20
CA TYR A 277 23.16 -2.25 13.92
C TYR A 277 24.24 -1.26 13.47
N LEU A 278 23.95 0.03 13.50
CA LEU A 278 24.92 1.08 13.16
C LEU A 278 26.15 1.04 14.09
N ASN A 279 25.94 0.97 15.40
CA ASN A 279 27.04 0.94 16.38
C ASN A 279 27.95 -0.27 16.18
N ARG A 280 27.37 -1.44 15.93
CA ARG A 280 28.12 -2.66 15.60
C ARG A 280 28.93 -2.46 14.32
N SER A 281 28.31 -1.96 13.25
CA SER A 281 29.02 -1.71 12.00
C SER A 281 30.19 -0.74 12.19
N MET A 282 29.98 0.36 12.93
CA MET A 282 31.06 1.32 13.24
C MET A 282 32.20 0.71 14.07
N GLN A 283 31.90 -0.22 14.97
CA GLN A 283 32.93 -0.95 15.73
C GLN A 283 33.72 -1.89 14.82
N GLU A 284 33.03 -2.67 13.98
CA GLU A 284 33.64 -3.63 13.06
C GLU A 284 34.53 -2.95 12.01
N SER A 285 34.15 -1.76 11.54
CA SER A 285 34.92 -0.95 10.60
C SER A 285 35.96 -0.03 11.25
N ASN A 286 36.07 0.01 12.58
CA ASN A 286 36.92 0.96 13.33
C ASN A 286 36.63 2.44 13.01
N THR A 287 35.35 2.78 12.78
CA THR A 287 34.91 4.13 12.39
C THR A 287 34.12 4.84 13.50
N THR A 288 34.31 4.45 14.76
CA THR A 288 33.61 5.03 15.93
C THR A 288 33.95 6.50 16.20
N THR A 289 35.00 7.03 15.57
CA THR A 289 35.48 8.41 15.72
C THR A 289 35.01 9.35 14.59
N LEU A 290 34.23 8.86 13.63
CA LEU A 290 33.71 9.69 12.54
C LEU A 290 32.85 10.84 13.06
N GLY A 291 32.90 11.97 12.35
CA GLY A 291 32.00 13.09 12.60
C GLY A 291 30.55 12.74 12.26
N VAL A 292 29.60 13.40 12.92
CA VAL A 292 28.15 13.17 12.71
C VAL A 292 27.76 13.35 11.23
N ALA A 293 28.33 14.37 10.57
CA ALA A 293 28.10 14.62 9.15
C ALA A 293 28.59 13.48 8.27
N ASP A 294 29.77 12.90 8.55
CA ASP A 294 30.33 11.78 7.77
C ASP A 294 29.49 10.51 7.94
N VAL A 295 29.00 10.25 9.15
CA VAL A 295 28.10 9.11 9.41
C VAL A 295 26.78 9.30 8.67
N LEU A 296 26.16 10.50 8.72
CA LEU A 296 24.93 10.77 7.96
C LEU A 296 25.15 10.67 6.45
N ALA A 297 26.24 11.23 5.92
CA ALA A 297 26.62 11.09 4.51
C ALA A 297 26.74 9.61 4.12
N THR A 298 27.38 8.80 4.98
CA THR A 298 27.56 7.36 4.77
C THR A 298 26.24 6.60 4.82
N LEU A 299 25.35 6.93 5.76
CA LEU A 299 24.00 6.34 5.86
C LEU A 299 23.14 6.70 4.65
N THR A 300 23.17 7.95 4.20
CA THR A 300 22.46 8.37 2.96
C THR A 300 22.99 7.60 1.75
N ARG A 301 24.31 7.43 1.64
CA ARG A 301 24.92 6.64 0.56
C ARG A 301 24.56 5.16 0.66
N PHE A 302 24.53 4.61 1.86
CA PHE A 302 24.14 3.22 2.14
C PHE A 302 22.71 2.92 1.69
N THR A 303 21.76 3.80 2.02
CA THR A 303 20.37 3.70 1.52
C THR A 303 20.34 3.74 -0.01
N ALA A 304 21.05 4.68 -0.63
CA ALA A 304 21.08 4.79 -2.10
C ALA A 304 21.66 3.56 -2.79
N GLU A 305 22.79 3.04 -2.29
CA GLU A 305 23.47 1.88 -2.88
C GLU A 305 22.65 0.60 -2.74
N THR A 306 22.04 0.36 -1.58
CA THR A 306 21.23 -0.85 -1.38
C THR A 306 19.95 -0.85 -2.20
N ILE A 307 19.32 0.32 -2.40
CA ILE A 307 18.23 0.50 -3.38
C ILE A 307 18.74 0.24 -4.80
N ALA A 308 19.86 0.86 -5.20
CA ALA A 308 20.36 0.77 -6.56
C ALA A 308 20.77 -0.67 -6.91
N GLU A 309 21.45 -1.36 -6.01
CA GLU A 309 21.83 -2.77 -6.16
C GLU A 309 20.62 -3.68 -6.33
N ALA A 310 19.57 -3.48 -5.52
CA ALA A 310 18.32 -4.21 -5.66
C ALA A 310 17.68 -4.00 -7.04
N ILE A 311 17.62 -2.76 -7.51
CA ILE A 311 17.06 -2.42 -8.83
C ILE A 311 17.90 -3.01 -9.96
N ILE A 312 19.23 -2.94 -9.86
CA ILE A 312 20.15 -3.53 -10.83
C ILE A 312 19.97 -5.05 -10.88
N GLU A 313 19.88 -5.72 -9.74
CA GLU A 313 19.63 -7.16 -9.66
C GLU A 313 18.33 -7.54 -10.40
N ILE A 314 17.24 -6.80 -10.17
CA ILE A 314 15.96 -7.01 -10.86
C ILE A 314 16.09 -6.77 -12.37
N SER A 315 16.78 -5.70 -12.77
CA SER A 315 17.01 -5.36 -14.17
C SER A 315 17.82 -6.41 -14.93
N ALA A 316 18.65 -7.17 -14.21
CA ALA A 316 19.45 -8.26 -14.76
C ALA A 316 18.69 -9.60 -14.82
N THR A 317 17.50 -9.70 -14.24
CA THR A 317 16.69 -10.91 -14.30
C THR A 317 16.09 -11.13 -15.68
N LYS A 318 15.69 -12.37 -15.98
CA LYS A 318 14.95 -12.71 -17.19
C LYS A 318 13.59 -12.01 -17.30
N LEU A 319 13.08 -11.44 -16.21
CA LEU A 319 11.82 -10.68 -16.21
C LEU A 319 12.01 -9.32 -16.93
N CYS A 320 13.23 -8.77 -16.88
CA CYS A 320 13.60 -7.56 -17.59
C CYS A 320 14.26 -7.87 -18.95
N THR A 321 13.47 -8.39 -19.90
CA THR A 321 13.96 -8.75 -21.25
C THR A 321 14.33 -7.56 -22.15
N SER A 322 14.04 -6.33 -21.71
CA SER A 322 14.36 -5.08 -22.41
C SER A 322 14.89 -4.05 -21.41
N ASN A 323 15.85 -3.22 -21.82
CA ASN A 323 16.39 -2.08 -21.04
C ASN A 323 15.35 -0.98 -20.69
N ASN A 324 14.05 -1.22 -20.93
CA ASN A 324 12.99 -0.26 -20.67
C ASN A 324 12.40 -0.49 -19.28
N LEU A 325 13.05 0.08 -18.27
CA LEU A 325 12.65 0.07 -16.86
C LEU A 325 12.53 1.51 -16.36
N SER A 326 11.38 1.85 -15.81
CA SER A 326 11.12 3.16 -15.20
C SER A 326 10.88 3.01 -13.70
N ILE A 327 11.45 3.91 -12.93
CA ILE A 327 11.37 3.93 -11.47
C ILE A 327 10.51 5.11 -11.06
N TYR A 328 9.46 4.84 -10.29
CA TYR A 328 8.57 5.87 -9.74
C TYR A 328 8.72 5.88 -8.24
N VAL A 329 9.16 7.02 -7.69
CA VAL A 329 9.56 7.16 -6.29
C VAL A 329 8.48 7.88 -5.49
N SER A 330 8.22 7.38 -4.28
CA SER A 330 7.34 7.96 -3.27
C SER A 330 7.98 7.90 -1.87
N GLY A 331 7.26 8.41 -0.87
CA GLY A 331 7.69 8.40 0.53
C GLY A 331 8.64 9.56 0.89
N GLY A 332 8.86 9.78 2.18
CA GLY A 332 9.60 10.94 2.68
C GLY A 332 11.02 11.08 2.14
N GLY A 333 11.67 9.96 1.79
CA GLY A 333 13.03 9.96 1.23
C GLY A 333 13.12 10.59 -0.16
N MET A 334 12.01 10.72 -0.90
CA MET A 334 11.99 11.45 -2.17
C MET A 334 12.34 12.95 -1.99
N HIS A 335 12.16 13.48 -0.78
CA HIS A 335 12.48 14.87 -0.42
C HIS A 335 13.92 15.05 0.09
N ASN A 336 14.70 13.97 0.20
CA ASN A 336 16.12 14.05 0.56
C ASN A 336 16.95 14.25 -0.71
N PRO A 337 17.48 15.47 -0.98
CA PRO A 337 18.14 15.76 -2.25
C PRO A 337 19.44 14.96 -2.44
N LEU A 338 20.23 14.76 -1.38
CA LEU A 338 21.46 13.95 -1.47
C LEU A 338 21.16 12.49 -1.79
N LEU A 339 20.09 11.92 -1.22
CA LEU A 339 19.65 10.56 -1.52
C LEU A 339 19.24 10.42 -2.99
N MET A 340 18.40 11.34 -3.47
CA MET A 340 17.93 11.33 -4.86
C MET A 340 19.08 11.55 -5.86
N ASP A 341 20.04 12.41 -5.53
CA ASP A 341 21.23 12.61 -6.37
C ASP A 341 22.13 11.38 -6.39
N ASN A 342 22.33 10.71 -5.26
CA ASN A 342 23.05 9.43 -5.22
C ASN A 342 22.35 8.37 -6.10
N LEU A 343 21.02 8.25 -6.02
CA LEU A 343 20.26 7.30 -6.85
C LEU A 343 20.42 7.58 -8.34
N ARG A 344 20.34 8.85 -8.76
CA ARG A 344 20.55 9.26 -10.16
C ARG A 344 21.97 9.01 -10.66
N GLN A 345 22.97 9.01 -9.78
CA GLN A 345 24.35 8.66 -10.13
C GLN A 345 24.58 7.15 -10.22
N LEU A 346 23.81 6.37 -9.46
CA LEU A 346 23.96 4.92 -9.37
C LEU A 346 23.12 4.15 -10.40
N LEU A 347 22.07 4.78 -10.94
CA LEU A 347 21.09 4.14 -11.82
C LEU A 347 21.00 4.88 -13.16
N ASP A 348 21.19 4.15 -14.25
CA ASP A 348 21.00 4.64 -15.62
C ASP A 348 19.52 4.61 -16.07
N PHE A 349 18.59 4.50 -15.13
CA PHE A 349 17.14 4.39 -15.38
C PHE A 349 16.42 5.72 -15.15
N SER A 350 15.24 5.87 -15.78
CA SER A 350 14.36 7.01 -15.51
C SER A 350 13.86 6.95 -14.07
N ILE A 351 14.10 8.01 -13.29
CA ILE A 351 13.59 8.16 -11.92
C ILE A 351 12.60 9.32 -11.91
N GLN A 352 11.33 9.00 -11.68
CA GLN A 352 10.19 9.92 -11.71
C GLN A 352 9.45 9.89 -10.38
N SER A 353 8.55 10.86 -10.17
CA SER A 353 7.68 10.84 -9.00
C SER A 353 6.49 9.92 -9.27
N THR A 354 6.00 9.21 -8.25
CA THR A 354 4.69 8.54 -8.39
C THR A 354 3.56 9.53 -8.65
N LEU A 355 3.72 10.82 -8.33
CA LEU A 355 2.76 11.87 -8.68
C LEU A 355 2.62 12.05 -10.20
N ASP A 356 3.67 11.73 -10.96
CA ASP A 356 3.64 11.80 -12.43
C ASP A 356 2.71 10.73 -13.04
N LEU A 357 2.31 9.72 -12.26
CA LEU A 357 1.31 8.72 -12.63
C LEU A 357 -0.14 9.21 -12.42
N GLY A 358 -0.34 10.42 -11.89
CA GLY A 358 -1.65 11.06 -11.79
C GLY A 358 -2.55 10.52 -10.69
N ILE A 359 -2.00 9.80 -9.70
CA ILE A 359 -2.74 9.29 -8.55
C ILE A 359 -2.24 10.00 -7.29
N ASP A 360 -3.16 10.66 -6.59
CA ASP A 360 -2.90 11.23 -5.27
C ASP A 360 -2.59 10.11 -4.27
N GLY A 361 -1.49 10.27 -3.53
CA GLY A 361 -1.04 9.30 -2.54
C GLY A 361 -2.06 9.07 -1.43
N ASP A 362 -2.74 10.13 -0.99
CA ASP A 362 -3.74 10.07 0.08
C ASP A 362 -5.02 9.36 -0.40
N ALA A 363 -5.38 9.52 -1.67
CA ALA A 363 -6.55 8.87 -2.26
C ALA A 363 -6.28 7.44 -2.74
N LYS A 364 -5.02 7.01 -2.83
CA LYS A 364 -4.61 5.77 -3.50
C LYS A 364 -5.29 4.53 -2.94
N GLU A 365 -5.40 4.39 -1.63
CA GLU A 365 -6.01 3.20 -1.02
C GLU A 365 -7.53 3.17 -1.25
N ALA A 366 -8.22 4.31 -1.15
CA ALA A 366 -9.63 4.39 -1.47
C ALA A 366 -9.89 4.08 -2.97
N ILE A 367 -9.06 4.62 -3.88
CA ILE A 367 -9.09 4.31 -5.31
C ILE A 367 -8.89 2.80 -5.56
N LEU A 368 -7.96 2.16 -4.84
CA LEU A 368 -7.75 0.71 -4.91
C LEU A 368 -9.04 -0.04 -4.64
N PHE A 369 -9.81 0.30 -3.60
CA PHE A 369 -11.07 -0.39 -3.33
C PHE A 369 -12.11 -0.13 -4.42
N ALA A 370 -12.19 1.09 -4.96
CA ALA A 370 -13.03 1.38 -6.12
C ALA A 370 -12.65 0.51 -7.34
N LEU A 371 -11.36 0.29 -7.57
CA LEU A 371 -10.86 -0.64 -8.59
C LEU A 371 -11.22 -2.09 -8.28
N LEU A 372 -11.05 -2.56 -7.05
CA LEU A 372 -11.45 -3.93 -6.71
C LEU A 372 -12.95 -4.16 -6.95
N ALA A 373 -13.80 -3.18 -6.61
CA ALA A 373 -15.23 -3.23 -6.93
C ALA A 373 -15.52 -3.16 -8.43
N ASN A 374 -14.73 -2.43 -9.21
CA ASN A 374 -14.78 -2.52 -10.66
C ASN A 374 -14.54 -3.95 -11.11
N GLU A 375 -13.39 -4.52 -10.72
CA GLU A 375 -13.01 -5.85 -11.16
C GLU A 375 -14.07 -6.89 -10.76
N THR A 376 -14.69 -6.77 -9.58
CA THR A 376 -15.82 -7.62 -9.16
C THR A 376 -16.94 -7.72 -10.19
N VAL A 377 -17.23 -6.64 -10.92
CA VAL A 377 -18.35 -6.58 -11.87
C VAL A 377 -17.97 -6.76 -13.33
N VAL A 378 -16.72 -6.49 -13.72
CA VAL A 378 -16.28 -6.63 -15.13
C VAL A 378 -15.11 -7.59 -15.34
N GLY A 379 -14.14 -7.71 -14.42
CA GLY A 379 -12.76 -8.21 -14.62
C GLY A 379 -12.58 -9.70 -14.95
N THR A 380 -13.64 -10.36 -15.41
CA THR A 380 -13.67 -11.80 -15.72
C THR A 380 -13.05 -12.17 -17.07
N SER A 381 -12.74 -11.19 -17.94
CA SER A 381 -12.39 -11.49 -19.33
C SER A 381 -10.98 -12.07 -19.53
N TYR A 382 -10.05 -11.85 -18.59
CA TYR A 382 -8.63 -12.20 -18.74
C TYR A 382 -8.12 -13.29 -17.77
N ILE A 383 -8.94 -13.78 -16.83
CA ILE A 383 -8.53 -14.76 -15.82
C ILE A 383 -9.00 -16.17 -16.20
N ASN A 384 -8.06 -17.08 -16.46
CA ASN A 384 -8.36 -18.50 -16.60
C ASN A 384 -8.61 -19.11 -15.20
N ALA A 385 -9.81 -19.62 -14.95
CA ALA A 385 -10.19 -20.20 -13.65
C ALA A 385 -9.27 -21.34 -13.18
N ASN A 386 -8.57 -22.01 -14.10
CA ASN A 386 -7.66 -23.12 -13.79
C ASN A 386 -6.25 -22.69 -13.36
N THR A 387 -5.92 -21.39 -13.45
CA THR A 387 -4.61 -20.84 -13.05
C THR A 387 -4.70 -19.95 -11.82
N VAL A 388 -5.86 -19.92 -11.16
CA VAL A 388 -6.13 -19.06 -10.01
C VAL A 388 -5.41 -19.61 -8.79
N THR A 389 -4.50 -18.81 -8.25
CA THR A 389 -3.84 -19.09 -6.97
C THR A 389 -3.95 -17.87 -6.05
N GLN A 390 -3.38 -17.96 -4.85
CA GLN A 390 -3.21 -16.80 -3.96
C GLN A 390 -2.36 -15.67 -4.58
N ASN A 391 -1.59 -15.96 -5.64
CA ASN A 391 -0.74 -15.01 -6.36
C ASN A 391 -1.37 -14.60 -7.70
N THR A 392 -2.67 -14.34 -7.76
CA THR A 392 -3.39 -13.93 -8.99
C THR A 392 -4.24 -12.69 -8.68
N PRO A 393 -4.24 -11.64 -9.51
CA PRO A 393 -5.02 -10.42 -9.30
C PRO A 393 -6.46 -10.74 -9.61
N TYR A 394 -7.20 -11.05 -8.55
CA TYR A 394 -8.48 -11.70 -8.72
C TYR A 394 -9.61 -10.70 -8.91
N ALA A 395 -10.35 -10.87 -9.98
CA ALA A 395 -11.47 -10.01 -10.35
C ALA A 395 -12.80 -10.35 -9.67
N SER A 396 -12.84 -11.18 -8.62
CA SER A 396 -14.10 -11.35 -7.86
C SER A 396 -13.88 -11.32 -6.35
N MET A 397 -13.06 -10.36 -5.91
CA MET A 397 -13.01 -9.99 -4.50
C MET A 397 -14.31 -9.31 -4.07
N GLY A 398 -14.61 -9.43 -2.77
CA GLY A 398 -15.74 -8.79 -2.14
C GLY A 398 -17.06 -9.56 -2.21
N LYS A 399 -18.04 -9.04 -1.47
CA LYS A 399 -19.41 -9.53 -1.32
C LYS A 399 -20.37 -8.40 -1.64
N ILE A 400 -21.46 -8.72 -2.34
CA ILE A 400 -22.42 -7.72 -2.83
C ILE A 400 -23.59 -7.62 -1.85
N SER A 401 -23.80 -6.41 -1.35
CA SER A 401 -24.94 -5.97 -0.54
C SER A 401 -25.86 -5.10 -1.39
N PHE A 402 -27.14 -5.45 -1.42
CA PHE A 402 -28.13 -4.75 -2.23
C PHE A 402 -28.90 -3.70 -1.41
N PRO A 403 -29.22 -2.54 -2.00
CA PRO A 403 -30.15 -1.59 -1.40
C PRO A 403 -31.60 -2.12 -1.44
N LEU A 404 -32.52 -1.40 -0.82
CA LEU A 404 -33.94 -1.79 -0.68
C LEU A 404 -34.70 -1.92 -2.00
#